data_AF-A0A7Y3GN90-F1
#
_entry.id   AF-A0A7Y3GN90-F1
#
_cell.length_a   1.000
_cell.length_b   1.000
_cell.length_c   1.000
_cell.angle_alpha   90.00
_cell.angle_beta   90.00
_cell.angle_gamma   90.00
#
_symmetry.space_group_name_H-M   'P 1'
#
loop_
_entity.id
_entity.type
_entity.pdbx_description
1 polymer ?
#
loop_
_entity_poly.entity_id
_entity_poly.type
_entity_poly.pdbx_seq_one_letter_code
_entity_poly.pdbx_strand_id
1 'polypeptide(L)'
;MPKLKLTLLHRDAFLCTVMTFMIAGIIYGIFINLSVLDPFEKAFKDFNFTDIFYSKQFKSAQRNDDIIIVNIKHADRFQIARAIDKVGNQNPKAMGLDIIFKERKQPFFDSILKNTISAQDMLITSYYRDKDSVVRNDSYFKGKSEKEGYINLNLHGQNTVIRDFIGLKQDNERAFATQLAMEAGYIDHSFAQKKLIHRLPINYIGNESAFLTFDIEEVINSESIPAIKNAIVLFGYLGDGNNEFDIEDKHFTPMNEAWVGRAVPDTYGVVIHANVLNMLTQSSFIKRLPRFIVYLMAFAICFFVIMIVMRIYKKSNLAYDITIKVIQLVISVILLYAAFVLLKMRVYINTAPILIISVLGIEMIEYYGYLVEYLNKKFKWKSYLLDSL
;
A
#
# COMPACT_ATOMS: atom_id res chain seq x y z
N MET A 1 -45.36 21.40 17.51
CA MET A 1 -44.97 21.60 16.10
C MET A 1 -43.47 21.31 15.80
N PRO A 2 -42.47 21.85 16.52
CA PRO A 2 -41.06 21.63 16.17
C PRO A 2 -40.57 20.18 16.35
N LYS A 3 -41.02 19.49 17.41
CA LYS A 3 -40.69 18.07 17.64
C LYS A 3 -41.20 17.15 16.52
N LEU A 4 -42.43 17.37 16.02
CA LEU A 4 -43.01 16.57 14.93
C LEU A 4 -42.26 16.78 13.61
N LYS A 5 -41.91 18.04 13.27
CA LYS A 5 -41.08 18.34 12.08
C LYS A 5 -39.71 17.66 12.17
N LEU A 6 -39.12 17.64 13.37
CA LEU A 6 -37.83 16.97 13.60
C LEU A 6 -37.94 15.44 13.46
N THR A 7 -38.97 14.80 14.01
CA THR A 7 -39.17 13.35 13.87
C THR A 7 -39.37 12.93 12.42
N LEU A 8 -40.15 13.70 11.66
CA LEU A 8 -40.36 13.43 10.22
C LEU A 8 -39.06 13.57 9.43
N LEU A 9 -38.26 14.61 9.71
CA LEU A 9 -36.95 14.77 9.08
C LEU A 9 -36.05 13.54 9.31
N HIS A 10 -35.92 13.06 10.54
CA HIS A 10 -35.07 11.90 10.84
C HIS A 10 -35.57 10.65 10.11
N ARG A 11 -36.89 10.42 10.12
CA ARG A 11 -37.48 9.26 9.43
C ARG A 11 -37.26 9.34 7.92
N ASP A 12 -37.49 10.51 7.32
CA ASP A 12 -37.36 10.70 5.88
C ASP A 12 -35.90 10.66 5.43
N ALA A 13 -34.98 11.22 6.21
CA ALA A 13 -33.55 11.07 5.96
C ALA A 13 -33.13 9.60 6.02
N PHE A 14 -33.60 8.85 7.03
CA PHE A 14 -33.29 7.42 7.17
C PHE A 14 -33.82 6.60 5.99
N LEU A 15 -35.09 6.80 5.60
CA LEU A 15 -35.70 6.09 4.48
C LEU A 15 -35.02 6.45 3.15
N CYS A 16 -34.63 7.71 2.97
CA CYS A 16 -33.84 8.15 1.82
C CYS A 16 -32.46 7.47 1.81
N THR A 17 -31.76 7.37 2.96
CA THR A 17 -30.49 6.62 3.06
C THR A 17 -30.67 5.14 2.71
N VAL A 18 -31.73 4.49 3.21
CA VAL A 18 -32.04 3.09 2.86
C VAL A 18 -32.27 2.96 1.36
N MET A 19 -33.02 3.88 0.75
CA MET A 19 -33.22 3.93 -0.70
C MET A 19 -31.90 4.11 -1.45
N THR A 20 -31.01 5.00 -1.00
CA THR A 20 -29.68 5.18 -1.57
C THR A 20 -28.88 3.89 -1.57
N PHE A 21 -28.86 3.14 -0.47
CA PHE A 21 -28.14 1.86 -0.40
C PHE A 21 -28.75 0.80 -1.32
N MET A 22 -30.08 0.74 -1.42
CA MET A 22 -30.75 -0.17 -2.36
C MET A 22 -30.37 0.15 -3.82
N ILE A 23 -30.45 1.42 -4.21
CA ILE A 23 -30.09 1.85 -5.56
C ILE A 23 -28.59 1.65 -5.83
N ALA A 24 -27.72 1.97 -4.87
CA ALA A 24 -26.28 1.71 -4.99
C ALA A 24 -25.98 0.23 -5.22
N GLY A 25 -26.70 -0.66 -4.51
CA GLY A 25 -26.58 -2.11 -4.70
C GLY A 25 -27.01 -2.58 -6.10
N ILE A 26 -28.12 -2.03 -6.62
CA ILE A 26 -28.57 -2.31 -7.99
C ILE A 26 -27.55 -1.83 -9.02
N ILE A 27 -27.06 -0.60 -8.89
CA ILE A 27 -26.04 -0.02 -9.77
C ILE A 27 -24.76 -0.86 -9.73
N TYR A 28 -24.30 -1.24 -8.54
CA TYR A 28 -23.11 -2.09 -8.38
C TYR A 28 -23.29 -3.46 -9.05
N GLY A 29 -24.47 -4.09 -8.88
CA GLY A 29 -24.81 -5.34 -9.56
C GLY A 29 -24.83 -5.22 -11.08
N ILE A 30 -25.29 -4.11 -11.64
CA ILE A 30 -25.23 -3.85 -13.08
C ILE A 30 -23.77 -3.65 -13.52
N PHE A 31 -23.00 -2.85 -12.78
CA PHE A 31 -21.63 -2.47 -13.14
C PHE A 31 -20.70 -3.68 -13.25
N ILE A 32 -20.78 -4.64 -12.31
CA ILE A 32 -19.95 -5.85 -12.32
C ILE A 32 -20.28 -6.79 -13.49
N ASN A 33 -21.52 -6.75 -14.00
CA ASN A 33 -21.97 -7.69 -15.03
C ASN A 33 -21.77 -7.16 -16.46
N LEU A 34 -21.37 -5.90 -16.64
CA LEU A 34 -21.21 -5.27 -17.95
C LEU A 34 -19.73 -5.02 -18.27
N SER A 35 -19.16 -5.85 -19.12
CA SER A 35 -17.75 -5.76 -19.55
C SER A 35 -17.38 -4.44 -20.25
N VAL A 36 -18.36 -3.73 -20.81
CA VAL A 36 -18.17 -2.38 -21.39
C VAL A 36 -17.69 -1.37 -20.34
N LEU A 37 -17.92 -1.63 -19.05
CA LEU A 37 -17.54 -0.77 -17.93
C LEU A 37 -16.18 -1.13 -17.32
N ASP A 38 -15.54 -2.22 -17.76
CA ASP A 38 -14.20 -2.65 -17.31
C ASP A 38 -13.13 -1.54 -17.39
N PRO A 39 -13.08 -0.67 -18.42
CA PRO A 39 -12.10 0.42 -18.48
C PRO A 39 -12.24 1.41 -17.32
N PHE A 40 -13.47 1.70 -16.89
CA PHE A 40 -13.72 2.57 -15.75
C PHE A 40 -13.31 1.89 -14.44
N GLU A 41 -13.63 0.60 -14.26
CA GLU A 41 -13.20 -0.16 -13.08
C GLU A 41 -11.68 -0.12 -12.91
N LYS A 42 -10.93 -0.38 -13.99
CA LYS A 42 -9.47 -0.36 -13.99
C LYS A 42 -8.93 1.05 -13.66
N ALA A 43 -9.47 2.08 -14.30
CA ALA A 43 -9.05 3.47 -14.04
C ALA A 43 -9.24 3.88 -12.58
N PHE A 44 -10.36 3.50 -11.95
CA PHE A 44 -10.60 3.80 -10.53
C PHE A 44 -9.80 2.92 -9.57
N LYS A 45 -9.41 1.71 -9.99
CA LYS A 45 -8.58 0.79 -9.19
C LYS A 45 -7.14 1.26 -9.06
N ASP A 46 -6.63 1.95 -10.07
CA ASP A 46 -5.24 2.46 -10.07
C ASP A 46 -5.08 3.70 -9.19
N PHE A 47 -6.16 4.47 -8.95
CA PHE A 47 -6.16 5.59 -8.01
C PHE A 47 -6.27 5.13 -6.56
N ASN A 48 -5.37 5.60 -5.70
CA ASN A 48 -5.48 5.40 -4.25
C ASN A 48 -5.03 6.64 -3.49
N PHE A 49 -5.82 7.07 -2.50
CA PHE A 49 -5.49 8.24 -1.68
C PHE A 49 -4.20 8.06 -0.87
N THR A 50 -3.78 6.82 -0.60
CA THR A 50 -2.50 6.54 0.05
C THR A 50 -1.31 7.07 -0.73
N ASP A 51 -1.42 7.15 -2.05
CA ASP A 51 -0.33 7.61 -2.90
C ASP A 51 -0.16 9.13 -2.74
N ILE A 52 -1.25 9.86 -2.57
CA ILE A 52 -1.20 11.27 -2.17
C ILE A 52 -0.56 11.41 -0.78
N PHE A 53 -0.89 10.51 0.16
CA PHE A 53 -0.34 10.56 1.51
C PHE A 53 1.19 10.39 1.53
N TYR A 54 1.71 9.39 0.79
CA TYR A 54 3.14 9.09 0.76
C TYR A 54 3.92 10.07 -0.11
N SER A 55 3.43 10.41 -1.31
CA SER A 55 4.10 11.36 -2.22
C SER A 55 4.25 12.77 -1.65
N LYS A 56 3.28 13.24 -0.86
CA LYS A 56 3.34 14.55 -0.20
C LYS A 56 4.07 14.53 1.15
N GLN A 57 4.68 13.40 1.51
CA GLN A 57 5.44 13.24 2.74
C GLN A 57 4.67 13.74 3.98
N PHE A 58 3.39 13.38 4.10
CA PHE A 58 2.59 13.73 5.29
C PHE A 58 3.12 13.09 6.58
N LYS A 59 4.15 12.25 6.47
CA LYS A 59 4.94 11.66 7.54
C LYS A 59 6.27 12.43 7.65
N SER A 60 6.69 12.79 8.87
CA SER A 60 8.02 13.34 9.11
C SER A 60 9.08 12.37 8.58
N ALA A 61 10.16 12.89 8.00
CA ALA A 61 11.29 12.08 7.57
C ALA A 61 11.71 11.14 8.71
N GLN A 62 11.55 9.84 8.50
CA GLN A 62 11.97 8.80 9.42
C GLN A 62 13.15 8.11 8.77
N ARG A 63 14.30 8.14 9.45
CA ARG A 63 15.50 7.44 9.04
C ARG A 63 15.68 6.20 9.91
N ASN A 64 16.07 5.09 9.30
CA ASN A 64 16.43 3.86 9.97
C ASN A 64 17.86 3.47 9.58
N ASP A 65 18.77 3.54 10.55
CA ASP A 65 20.18 3.20 10.38
C ASP A 65 20.49 1.73 10.72
N ASP A 66 19.54 0.98 11.29
CA ASP A 66 19.68 -0.46 11.59
C ASP A 66 19.52 -1.35 10.35
N ILE A 67 19.03 -0.77 9.24
CA ILE A 67 18.93 -1.42 7.93
C ILE A 67 19.82 -0.64 6.98
N ILE A 68 20.85 -1.31 6.47
CA ILE A 68 21.88 -0.72 5.63
C ILE A 68 21.76 -1.31 4.23
N ILE A 69 21.87 -0.46 3.21
CA ILE A 69 21.90 -0.91 1.82
C ILE A 69 23.30 -0.71 1.26
N VAL A 70 23.89 -1.77 0.72
CA VAL A 70 25.14 -1.73 -0.05
C VAL A 70 24.77 -1.72 -1.52
N ASN A 71 25.01 -0.58 -2.17
CA ASN A 71 24.79 -0.43 -3.61
C ASN A 71 25.85 -1.20 -4.38
N ILE A 72 25.42 -2.25 -5.08
CA ILE A 72 26.33 -3.11 -5.85
C ILE A 72 26.74 -2.51 -7.20
N LYS A 73 26.02 -1.50 -7.71
CA LYS A 73 26.22 -0.94 -9.06
C LYS A 73 26.36 -2.06 -10.11
N HIS A 74 27.45 -2.06 -10.86
CA HIS A 74 27.80 -3.09 -11.84
C HIS A 74 28.96 -3.97 -11.39
N ALA A 75 29.11 -4.15 -10.07
CA ALA A 75 30.20 -4.92 -9.49
C ALA A 75 30.26 -6.36 -10.04
N ASP A 76 31.48 -6.83 -10.26
CA ASP A 76 31.71 -8.22 -10.62
C ASP A 76 31.55 -9.17 -9.41
N ARG A 77 31.58 -10.48 -9.69
CA ARG A 77 31.43 -11.52 -8.66
C ARG A 77 32.52 -11.48 -7.60
N PHE A 78 33.72 -11.04 -7.95
CA PHE A 78 34.83 -10.93 -7.02
C PHE A 78 34.63 -9.75 -6.07
N GLN A 79 34.24 -8.59 -6.59
CA GLN A 79 33.88 -7.42 -5.79
C GLN A 79 32.72 -7.74 -4.84
N ILE A 80 31.65 -8.38 -5.33
CA ILE A 80 30.53 -8.82 -4.50
C ILE A 80 31.00 -9.77 -3.40
N ALA A 81 31.82 -10.77 -3.73
CA ALA A 81 32.36 -11.70 -2.73
C ALA A 81 33.21 -10.98 -1.66
N ARG A 82 34.07 -10.04 -2.06
CA ARG A 82 34.86 -9.25 -1.12
C ARG A 82 34.01 -8.39 -0.20
N ALA A 83 32.96 -7.76 -0.75
CA ALA A 83 32.05 -6.96 0.05
C ALA A 83 31.28 -7.83 1.05
N ILE A 84 30.74 -8.98 0.63
CA ILE A 84 30.05 -9.93 1.51
C ILE A 84 30.96 -10.38 2.66
N ASP A 85 32.21 -10.77 2.36
CA ASP A 85 33.16 -11.20 3.38
C ASP A 85 33.46 -10.09 4.38
N LYS A 86 33.68 -8.88 3.87
CA LYS A 86 33.98 -7.69 4.69
C LYS A 86 32.83 -7.25 5.58
N VAL A 87 31.59 -7.34 5.08
CA VAL A 87 30.39 -7.10 5.89
C VAL A 87 30.21 -8.23 6.92
N GLY A 88 30.36 -9.49 6.51
CA GLY A 88 30.21 -10.65 7.38
C GLY A 88 31.16 -10.64 8.59
N ASN A 89 32.42 -10.22 8.38
CA ASN A 89 33.43 -10.09 9.43
C ASN A 89 33.13 -9.00 10.47
N GLN A 90 32.11 -8.17 10.26
CA GLN A 90 31.69 -7.10 11.17
C GLN A 90 30.48 -7.47 12.02
N ASN A 91 30.03 -8.73 11.98
CA ASN A 91 28.92 -9.25 12.78
C ASN A 91 27.58 -8.51 12.56
N PRO A 92 27.05 -8.46 11.33
CA PRO A 92 25.67 -8.04 11.09
C PRO A 92 24.70 -9.07 11.69
N LYS A 93 23.43 -8.68 11.91
CA LYS A 93 22.38 -9.62 12.33
C LYS A 93 21.92 -10.53 11.21
N ALA A 94 21.87 -10.01 10.00
CA ALA A 94 21.53 -10.76 8.79
C ALA A 94 22.09 -10.02 7.57
N MET A 95 22.37 -10.78 6.51
CA MET A 95 22.77 -10.23 5.21
C MET A 95 21.84 -10.75 4.13
N GLY A 96 21.38 -9.88 3.24
CA GLY A 96 20.52 -10.24 2.12
C GLY A 96 21.18 -9.93 0.79
N LEU A 97 21.14 -10.88 -0.15
CA LEU A 97 21.60 -10.68 -1.52
C LEU A 97 20.42 -10.61 -2.49
N ASP A 98 20.04 -9.39 -2.88
CA ASP A 98 19.02 -9.12 -3.90
C ASP A 98 19.62 -9.22 -5.31
N ILE A 99 20.26 -10.35 -5.59
CA ILE A 99 20.90 -10.68 -6.86
C ILE A 99 20.72 -12.18 -7.13
N ILE A 100 20.40 -12.51 -8.38
CA ILE A 100 20.29 -13.90 -8.84
C ILE A 100 21.41 -14.21 -9.84
N PHE A 101 22.37 -15.03 -9.42
CA PHE A 101 23.43 -15.58 -10.27
C PHE A 101 22.94 -16.82 -11.02
N LYS A 102 22.12 -16.60 -12.05
CA LYS A 102 21.46 -17.68 -12.82
C LYS A 102 22.42 -18.67 -13.48
N GLU A 103 23.59 -18.19 -13.88
CA GLU A 103 24.56 -18.95 -14.67
C GLU A 103 25.98 -18.76 -14.15
N ARG A 104 26.85 -19.73 -14.39
CA ARG A 104 28.30 -19.58 -14.19
C ARG A 104 28.90 -18.69 -15.29
N LYS A 105 29.84 -17.83 -14.94
CA LYS A 105 30.46 -16.87 -15.86
C LYS A 105 31.95 -17.15 -16.00
N GLN A 106 32.67 -17.10 -14.89
CA GLN A 106 34.11 -17.27 -14.87
C GLN A 106 34.52 -18.21 -13.72
N PRO A 107 35.07 -19.41 -14.00
CA PRO A 107 35.29 -20.43 -12.99
C PRO A 107 36.06 -19.97 -11.75
N PHE A 108 37.07 -19.11 -11.94
CA PHE A 108 37.88 -18.57 -10.84
C PHE A 108 37.06 -17.68 -9.90
N PHE A 109 36.45 -16.60 -10.39
CA PHE A 109 35.63 -15.70 -9.56
C PHE A 109 34.37 -16.38 -9.02
N ASP A 110 33.78 -17.29 -9.78
CA ASP A 110 32.64 -18.10 -9.33
C ASP A 110 33.03 -18.96 -8.12
N SER A 111 34.23 -19.56 -8.13
CA SER A 111 34.70 -20.35 -7.00
C SER A 111 34.88 -19.52 -5.73
N ILE A 112 35.36 -18.28 -5.87
CA ILE A 112 35.52 -17.34 -4.75
C ILE A 112 34.15 -16.98 -4.17
N LEU A 113 33.23 -16.54 -5.02
CA LEU A 113 31.87 -16.17 -4.62
C LEU A 113 31.14 -17.34 -3.95
N LYS A 114 31.23 -18.55 -4.50
CA LYS A 114 30.67 -19.77 -3.90
C LYS A 114 31.20 -19.99 -2.48
N ASN A 115 32.52 -19.91 -2.30
CA ASN A 115 33.15 -20.14 -1.00
C ASN A 115 32.73 -19.07 0.01
N THR A 116 32.65 -17.81 -0.41
CA THR A 116 32.16 -16.71 0.42
C THR A 116 30.70 -16.93 0.83
N ILE A 117 29.80 -17.21 -0.12
CA ILE A 117 28.38 -17.49 0.18
C ILE A 117 28.26 -18.67 1.16
N SER A 118 29.06 -19.71 0.97
CA SER A 118 29.04 -20.92 1.81
C SER A 118 29.63 -20.73 3.20
N ALA A 119 30.43 -19.69 3.41
CA ALA A 119 31.05 -19.36 4.70
C ALA A 119 30.17 -18.45 5.57
N GLN A 120 29.17 -17.79 4.99
CA GLN A 120 28.35 -16.80 5.67
C GLN A 120 26.96 -17.36 6.01
N ASP A 121 26.81 -17.96 7.19
CA ASP A 121 25.56 -18.61 7.62
C ASP A 121 24.36 -17.65 7.75
N MET A 122 24.63 -16.36 7.95
CA MET A 122 23.63 -15.29 8.08
C MET A 122 23.21 -14.68 6.72
N LEU A 123 23.77 -15.19 5.61
CA LEU A 123 23.48 -14.72 4.27
C LEU A 123 22.22 -15.39 3.71
N ILE A 124 21.25 -14.57 3.32
CA ILE A 124 20.02 -14.96 2.65
C ILE A 124 20.15 -14.62 1.17
N THR A 125 19.95 -15.61 0.30
CA THR A 125 19.93 -15.38 -1.15
C THR A 125 18.52 -15.12 -1.66
N SER A 126 18.39 -14.51 -2.84
CA SER A 126 17.11 -14.25 -3.48
C SER A 126 16.77 -15.28 -4.54
N TYR A 127 15.47 -15.43 -4.78
CA TYR A 127 14.94 -16.08 -5.98
C TYR A 127 13.70 -15.34 -6.49
N TYR A 128 13.40 -15.51 -7.77
CA TYR A 128 12.25 -14.90 -8.41
C TYR A 128 11.33 -15.99 -8.96
N ARG A 129 10.01 -15.86 -8.76
CA ARG A 129 9.01 -16.75 -9.37
C ARG A 129 8.42 -16.08 -10.61
N ASP A 130 8.57 -16.70 -11.77
CA ASP A 130 7.94 -16.29 -13.01
C ASP A 130 6.82 -17.25 -13.38
N LYS A 131 5.59 -16.91 -12.99
CA LYS A 131 4.38 -17.74 -13.16
C LYS A 131 4.62 -19.18 -12.66
N ASP A 132 4.87 -20.11 -13.56
CA ASP A 132 5.04 -21.55 -13.31
C ASP A 132 6.51 -21.96 -13.10
N SER A 133 7.45 -21.05 -13.29
CA SER A 133 8.88 -21.31 -13.14
C SER A 133 9.48 -20.54 -11.97
N VAL A 134 10.54 -21.10 -11.38
CA VAL A 134 11.30 -20.44 -10.32
C VAL A 134 12.72 -20.23 -10.82
N VAL A 135 13.12 -18.97 -10.86
CA VAL A 135 14.46 -18.52 -11.26
C VAL A 135 15.28 -18.35 -10.00
N ARG A 136 16.29 -19.19 -9.85
CA ARG A 136 17.17 -19.27 -8.67
C ARG A 136 18.62 -19.04 -9.07
N ASN A 137 19.47 -18.91 -8.06
CA ASN A 137 20.91 -19.03 -8.25
C ASN A 137 21.24 -20.40 -8.87
N ASP A 138 22.26 -20.44 -9.73
CA ASP A 138 22.85 -21.69 -10.21
C ASP A 138 23.18 -22.58 -9.00
N SER A 139 22.90 -23.88 -9.12
CA SER A 139 23.17 -24.88 -8.09
C SER A 139 24.61 -24.83 -7.53
N TYR A 140 25.57 -24.34 -8.33
CA TYR A 140 26.95 -24.14 -7.93
C TYR A 140 27.12 -23.15 -6.76
N PHE A 141 26.25 -22.15 -6.66
CA PHE A 141 26.30 -21.12 -5.61
C PHE A 141 25.46 -21.46 -4.38
N LYS A 142 24.92 -22.68 -4.28
CA LYS A 142 24.20 -23.13 -3.09
C LYS A 142 25.15 -23.19 -1.89
N GLY A 143 24.84 -22.39 -0.87
CA GLY A 143 25.52 -22.43 0.43
C GLY A 143 25.07 -23.62 1.28
N LYS A 144 25.75 -23.84 2.41
CA LYS A 144 25.49 -24.98 3.31
C LYS A 144 24.10 -24.96 3.94
N SER A 145 23.56 -23.78 4.23
CA SER A 145 22.33 -23.59 4.99
C SER A 145 21.08 -23.32 4.12
N GLU A 146 21.21 -23.33 2.78
CA GLU A 146 20.15 -23.07 1.77
C GLU A 146 19.07 -22.08 2.23
N LYS A 147 19.48 -20.91 2.73
CA LYS A 147 18.55 -19.85 3.13
C LYS A 147 18.25 -18.94 1.94
N GLU A 148 16.99 -18.89 1.55
CA GLU A 148 16.52 -18.11 0.43
C GLU A 148 15.17 -17.43 0.72
N GLY A 149 14.86 -16.36 -0.01
CA GLY A 149 13.54 -15.75 0.02
C GLY A 149 13.15 -15.13 -1.33
N TYR A 150 11.85 -15.11 -1.63
CA TYR A 150 11.39 -14.57 -2.91
C TYR A 150 11.38 -13.05 -2.94
N ILE A 151 11.80 -12.48 -4.07
CA ILE A 151 11.89 -11.02 -4.28
C ILE A 151 10.74 -10.45 -5.12
N ASN A 152 9.74 -11.26 -5.48
CA ASN A 152 8.57 -10.75 -6.21
C ASN A 152 7.83 -9.65 -5.43
N LEU A 153 7.90 -8.41 -5.91
CA LEU A 153 7.19 -7.25 -5.35
C LEU A 153 5.84 -6.98 -6.05
N ASN A 154 5.74 -7.30 -7.34
CA ASN A 154 4.58 -7.01 -8.17
C ASN A 154 3.44 -8.03 -7.98
N LEU A 155 2.56 -7.78 -7.02
CA LEU A 155 1.41 -8.67 -6.73
C LEU A 155 0.24 -8.53 -7.72
N HIS A 156 0.22 -7.46 -8.51
CA HIS A 156 -0.91 -7.10 -9.39
C HIS A 156 -0.55 -7.08 -10.89
N GLY A 157 0.67 -7.52 -11.24
CA GLY A 157 1.19 -7.47 -12.60
C GLY A 157 2.31 -6.44 -12.77
N GLN A 158 2.86 -6.36 -13.98
CA GLN A 158 3.86 -5.34 -14.31
C GLN A 158 3.23 -3.94 -14.32
N ASN A 159 4.03 -2.92 -14.00
CA ASN A 159 3.64 -1.51 -14.01
C ASN A 159 2.52 -1.13 -13.01
N THR A 160 2.34 -1.91 -11.94
CA THR A 160 1.42 -1.56 -10.86
C THR A 160 2.17 -0.92 -9.69
N VAL A 161 1.53 0.04 -9.02
CA VAL A 161 2.06 0.64 -7.79
C VAL A 161 2.13 -0.42 -6.69
N ILE A 162 3.33 -0.63 -6.13
CA ILE A 162 3.57 -1.59 -5.04
C ILE A 162 3.09 -0.96 -3.74
N ARG A 163 1.87 -1.34 -3.32
CA ARG A 163 1.26 -0.88 -2.06
C ARG A 163 1.29 -1.94 -0.97
N ASP A 164 1.33 -3.20 -1.42
CA ASP A 164 1.04 -4.36 -0.60
C ASP A 164 2.18 -5.37 -0.65
N PHE A 165 2.33 -6.07 0.45
CA PHE A 165 3.31 -7.09 0.70
C PHE A 165 2.61 -8.37 1.17
N ILE A 166 3.10 -9.52 0.71
CA ILE A 166 2.78 -10.84 1.28
C ILE A 166 4.10 -11.38 1.81
N GLY A 167 4.15 -11.74 3.08
CA GLY A 167 5.39 -12.21 3.70
C GLY A 167 5.56 -13.72 3.74
N LEU A 168 4.44 -14.46 3.65
CA LEU A 168 4.42 -15.92 3.60
C LEU A 168 3.35 -16.38 2.61
N LYS A 169 3.72 -17.16 1.58
CA LYS A 169 2.75 -17.79 0.66
C LYS A 169 2.28 -19.14 1.21
N GLN A 170 1.21 -19.68 0.60
CA GLN A 170 0.57 -20.94 1.04
C GLN A 170 1.54 -22.15 1.03
N ASP A 171 2.54 -22.16 0.13
CA ASP A 171 3.55 -23.22 0.04
C ASP A 171 4.69 -23.05 1.08
N ASN A 172 4.47 -22.26 2.14
CA ASN A 172 5.48 -21.89 3.16
C ASN A 172 6.70 -21.14 2.58
N GLU A 173 6.60 -20.64 1.35
CA GLU A 173 7.58 -19.76 0.74
C GLU A 173 7.58 -18.40 1.43
N ARG A 174 8.75 -17.95 1.84
CA ARG A 174 8.95 -16.71 2.57
C ARG A 174 9.44 -15.62 1.64
N ALA A 175 8.89 -14.42 1.80
CA ALA A 175 9.44 -13.25 1.12
C ALA A 175 10.85 -12.98 1.63
N PHE A 176 11.68 -12.40 0.76
CA PHE A 176 13.07 -12.06 1.07
C PHE A 176 13.22 -11.25 2.38
N ALA A 177 12.44 -10.18 2.52
CA ALA A 177 12.42 -9.37 3.75
C ALA A 177 11.91 -10.15 4.99
N THR A 178 10.97 -11.10 4.82
CA THR A 178 10.52 -11.97 5.93
C THR A 178 11.65 -12.86 6.39
N GLN A 179 12.35 -13.51 5.46
CA GLN A 179 13.44 -14.43 5.79
C GLN A 179 14.59 -13.70 6.49
N LEU A 180 14.92 -12.48 6.06
CA LEU A 180 15.90 -11.62 6.73
C LEU A 180 15.46 -11.21 8.14
N ALA A 181 14.21 -10.79 8.32
CA ALA A 181 13.69 -10.43 9.64
C ALA A 181 13.68 -11.63 10.61
N MET A 182 13.44 -12.84 10.09
CA MET A 182 13.53 -14.09 10.87
C MET A 182 14.98 -14.40 11.25
N GLU A 183 15.91 -14.33 10.29
CA GLU A 183 17.33 -14.58 10.53
C GLU A 183 17.91 -13.61 11.56
N ALA A 184 17.53 -12.34 11.47
CA ALA A 184 17.95 -11.31 12.41
C ALA A 184 17.24 -11.38 13.78
N GLY A 185 16.32 -12.34 13.98
CA GLY A 185 15.64 -12.59 15.25
C GLY A 185 14.53 -11.62 15.62
N TYR A 186 14.02 -10.82 14.68
CA TYR A 186 12.93 -9.86 14.94
C TYR A 186 11.54 -10.50 14.90
N ILE A 187 11.36 -11.56 14.11
CA ILE A 187 10.13 -12.31 14.00
C ILE A 187 10.42 -13.81 13.97
N ASP A 188 9.44 -14.63 14.32
CA ASP A 188 9.55 -16.09 14.25
C ASP A 188 8.57 -16.69 13.24
N HIS A 189 8.64 -18.01 13.07
CA HIS A 189 7.77 -18.73 12.15
C HIS A 189 6.28 -18.68 12.57
N SER A 190 5.99 -18.66 13.88
CA SER A 190 4.63 -18.54 14.40
C SER A 190 4.00 -17.19 14.03
N PHE A 191 4.79 -16.12 14.17
CA PHE A 191 4.41 -14.77 13.79
C PHE A 191 4.12 -14.69 12.29
N ALA A 192 5.03 -15.23 11.46
CA ALA A 192 4.87 -15.24 10.02
C ALA A 192 3.56 -15.96 9.59
N GLN A 193 3.28 -17.13 10.16
CA GLN A 193 2.05 -17.87 9.89
C GLN A 193 0.79 -17.15 10.37
N LYS A 194 0.84 -16.42 11.49
CA LYS A 194 -0.35 -15.73 12.01
C LYS A 194 -0.63 -14.40 11.32
N LYS A 195 0.41 -13.69 10.86
CA LYS A 195 0.30 -12.29 10.44
C LYS A 195 0.64 -12.05 8.97
N LEU A 196 1.52 -12.85 8.37
CA LEU A 196 2.13 -12.54 7.06
C LEU A 196 1.56 -13.35 5.89
N ILE A 197 0.56 -14.21 6.14
CA ILE A 197 -0.13 -15.02 5.09
C ILE A 197 -1.02 -14.16 4.19
N HIS A 198 -1.57 -13.07 4.72
CA HIS A 198 -2.46 -12.19 3.98
C HIS A 198 -1.71 -10.98 3.41
N ARG A 199 -2.32 -10.31 2.43
CA ARG A 199 -1.79 -9.04 1.90
C ARG A 199 -1.83 -7.95 2.97
N LEU A 200 -0.69 -7.31 3.19
CA LEU A 200 -0.51 -6.23 4.16
C LEU A 200 -0.07 -4.96 3.42
N PRO A 201 -0.64 -3.77 3.73
CA PRO A 201 -0.08 -2.52 3.22
C PRO A 201 1.35 -2.33 3.76
N ILE A 202 2.24 -1.87 2.89
CA ILE A 202 3.61 -1.50 3.26
C ILE A 202 3.58 -0.13 3.93
N ASN A 203 4.14 -0.04 5.14
CA ASN A 203 4.33 1.25 5.83
C ASN A 203 5.64 1.90 5.40
N TYR A 204 5.64 2.56 4.24
CA TYR A 204 6.80 3.29 3.75
C TYR A 204 7.26 4.37 4.75
N ILE A 205 8.57 4.42 5.02
CA ILE A 205 9.21 5.49 5.80
C ILE A 205 9.92 6.52 4.91
N GLY A 206 10.28 6.12 3.69
CA GLY A 206 10.84 6.96 2.65
C GLY A 206 11.56 6.15 1.58
N ASN A 207 12.16 6.86 0.63
CA ASN A 207 12.99 6.29 -0.43
C ASN A 207 14.43 6.08 0.09
N GLU A 208 15.45 6.12 -0.77
CA GLU A 208 16.87 5.89 -0.42
C GLU A 208 17.34 6.65 0.82
N SER A 209 16.98 7.94 0.96
CA SER A 209 17.40 8.79 2.09
C SER A 209 16.85 8.36 3.46
N ALA A 210 15.90 7.42 3.51
CA ALA A 210 15.40 6.85 4.74
C ALA A 210 16.32 5.77 5.33
N PHE A 211 17.33 5.31 4.58
CA PHE A 211 18.26 4.26 5.00
C PHE A 211 19.71 4.73 4.86
N LEU A 212 20.59 4.12 5.64
CA LEU A 212 22.03 4.31 5.46
C LEU A 212 22.48 3.50 4.24
N THR A 213 23.12 4.17 3.27
CA THR A 213 23.59 3.55 2.04
C THR A 213 25.10 3.69 1.90
N PHE A 214 25.74 2.64 1.38
CA PHE A 214 27.16 2.63 1.05
C PHE A 214 27.37 2.07 -0.35
N ASP A 215 28.25 2.68 -1.13
CA ASP A 215 28.68 2.05 -2.37
C ASP A 215 29.59 0.85 -2.08
N ILE A 216 29.52 -0.18 -2.92
CA ILE A 216 30.32 -1.39 -2.74
C ILE A 216 31.82 -1.12 -2.65
N GLU A 217 32.32 -0.12 -3.39
CA GLU A 217 33.73 0.31 -3.35
C GLU A 217 34.11 0.89 -1.99
N GLU A 218 33.21 1.68 -1.38
CA GLU A 218 33.41 2.24 -0.03
C GLU A 218 33.49 1.12 1.01
N VAL A 219 32.61 0.12 0.90
CA VAL A 219 32.64 -1.08 1.76
C VAL A 219 33.96 -1.84 1.59
N ILE A 220 34.40 -2.07 0.35
CA ILE A 220 35.63 -2.82 0.06
C ILE A 220 36.87 -2.06 0.55
N ASN A 221 36.88 -0.73 0.50
CA ASN A 221 38.05 0.08 0.83
C ASN A 221 38.13 0.47 2.32
N SER A 222 37.01 0.64 3.01
CA SER A 222 36.97 1.08 4.43
C SER A 222 37.44 0.01 5.40
N GLU A 223 38.40 0.24 6.29
CA GLU A 223 38.86 -0.82 7.24
C GLU A 223 37.72 -1.47 8.04
N SER A 224 36.80 -0.66 8.54
CA SER A 224 35.55 -1.09 9.15
C SER A 224 34.48 0.00 8.97
N ILE A 225 33.22 -0.40 9.03
CA ILE A 225 32.05 0.48 9.01
C ILE A 225 31.26 0.16 10.29
N PRO A 226 31.46 0.93 11.39
CA PRO A 226 30.87 0.61 12.69
C PRO A 226 29.35 0.39 12.68
N ALA A 227 28.64 1.05 11.76
CA ALA A 227 27.19 0.91 11.59
C ALA A 227 26.75 -0.51 11.18
N ILE A 228 27.62 -1.31 10.54
CA ILE A 228 27.29 -2.68 10.11
C ILE A 228 27.04 -3.61 11.28
N LYS A 229 27.71 -3.37 12.41
CA LYS A 229 27.58 -4.22 13.59
C LYS A 229 26.13 -4.21 14.07
N ASN A 230 25.54 -5.41 14.20
CA ASN A 230 24.14 -5.61 14.60
C ASN A 230 23.08 -5.05 13.63
N ALA A 231 23.46 -4.56 12.45
CA ALA A 231 22.52 -4.12 11.43
C ALA A 231 22.05 -5.29 10.56
N ILE A 232 20.98 -5.08 9.79
CA ILE A 232 20.63 -5.95 8.66
C ILE A 232 21.16 -5.29 7.40
N VAL A 233 21.98 -6.01 6.63
CA VAL A 233 22.65 -5.46 5.44
C VAL A 233 22.05 -6.05 4.17
N LEU A 234 21.57 -5.20 3.27
CA LEU A 234 21.01 -5.57 1.97
C LEU A 234 22.01 -5.23 0.87
N PHE A 235 22.40 -6.20 0.06
CA PHE A 235 23.15 -5.98 -1.17
C PHE A 235 22.16 -5.95 -2.33
N GLY A 236 22.06 -4.83 -3.03
CA GLY A 236 21.18 -4.67 -4.18
C GLY A 236 21.56 -3.47 -5.03
N TYR A 237 20.92 -3.33 -6.18
CA TYR A 237 21.18 -2.23 -7.10
C TYR A 237 20.46 -0.96 -6.61
N LEU A 238 21.19 0.15 -6.50
CA LEU A 238 20.67 1.49 -6.22
C LEU A 238 21.11 2.51 -7.29
N GLY A 239 21.36 2.02 -8.51
CA GLY A 239 21.85 2.86 -9.60
C GLY A 239 23.34 3.15 -9.56
N ASP A 240 23.80 3.89 -10.57
CA ASP A 240 25.19 4.29 -10.77
C ASP A 240 25.49 5.73 -10.29
N GLY A 241 24.47 6.46 -9.84
CA GLY A 241 24.54 7.88 -9.47
C GLY A 241 23.93 8.84 -10.51
N ASN A 242 23.60 8.37 -11.72
CA ASN A 242 22.88 9.15 -12.74
C ASN A 242 21.38 8.85 -12.73
N ASN A 243 20.70 9.41 -11.72
CA ASN A 243 19.34 9.05 -11.37
C ASN A 243 18.27 9.38 -12.45
N GLU A 244 18.58 10.28 -13.41
CA GLU A 244 17.62 10.77 -14.42
C GLU A 244 17.28 9.76 -15.53
N PHE A 245 18.15 8.78 -15.81
CA PHE A 245 17.94 7.82 -16.90
C PHE A 245 17.96 6.36 -16.44
N ASP A 246 18.33 6.12 -15.19
CA ASP A 246 18.33 4.78 -14.63
C ASP A 246 16.92 4.39 -14.18
N ILE A 247 16.29 3.51 -14.95
CA ILE A 247 15.03 2.83 -14.62
C ILE A 247 15.25 1.35 -14.30
N GLU A 248 16.52 0.89 -14.30
CA GLU A 248 16.85 -0.49 -14.02
C GLU A 248 16.46 -0.82 -12.58
N ASP A 249 15.67 -1.89 -12.41
CA ASP A 249 15.14 -2.33 -11.12
C ASP A 249 14.28 -1.30 -10.36
N LYS A 250 13.87 -0.20 -10.99
CA LYS A 250 12.93 0.74 -10.39
C LYS A 250 11.49 0.27 -10.55
N HIS A 251 10.71 0.50 -9.51
CA HIS A 251 9.30 0.19 -9.44
C HIS A 251 8.46 1.41 -9.07
N PHE A 252 7.18 1.34 -9.41
CA PHE A 252 6.19 2.33 -8.98
C PHE A 252 5.83 2.12 -7.51
N THR A 253 5.96 3.16 -6.71
CA THR A 253 5.53 3.15 -5.30
C THR A 253 4.59 4.32 -4.99
N PRO A 254 3.86 4.27 -3.86
CA PRO A 254 3.04 5.39 -3.41
C PRO A 254 3.84 6.67 -3.11
N MET A 255 5.17 6.57 -3.00
CA MET A 255 6.04 7.71 -2.73
C MET A 255 6.33 8.54 -3.98
N ASN A 256 5.97 8.05 -5.17
CA ASN A 256 6.16 8.76 -6.42
C ASN A 256 5.47 10.13 -6.41
N GLU A 257 6.21 11.21 -6.67
CA GLU A 257 5.64 12.56 -6.73
C GLU A 257 4.57 12.68 -7.82
N ALA A 258 4.76 11.96 -8.93
CA ALA A 258 3.79 11.82 -10.00
C ALA A 258 2.86 10.62 -9.73
N TRP A 259 1.85 10.82 -8.87
CA TRP A 259 0.90 9.77 -8.48
C TRP A 259 -0.28 9.57 -9.47
N VAL A 260 -0.31 10.30 -10.60
CA VAL A 260 -1.34 10.18 -11.65
C VAL A 260 -0.70 9.98 -13.02
N GLY A 261 -1.19 8.99 -13.77
CA GLY A 261 -0.87 8.82 -15.19
C GLY A 261 0.45 8.08 -15.46
N ARG A 262 1.11 8.43 -16.57
CA ARG A 262 2.36 7.79 -17.05
C ARG A 262 3.57 8.33 -16.30
N ALA A 263 3.65 8.04 -15.01
CA ALA A 263 4.84 8.32 -14.21
C ALA A 263 6.02 7.44 -14.65
N VAL A 264 7.23 7.85 -14.30
CA VAL A 264 8.43 7.00 -14.36
C VAL A 264 8.54 6.25 -13.01
N PRO A 265 8.97 4.97 -12.98
CA PRO A 265 9.25 4.27 -11.74
C PRO A 265 10.20 5.05 -10.81
N ASP A 266 9.95 5.03 -9.50
CA ASP A 266 10.56 5.98 -8.54
C ASP A 266 11.48 5.35 -7.49
N THR A 267 11.38 4.03 -7.24
CA THR A 267 12.09 3.39 -6.13
C THR A 267 12.70 2.06 -6.56
N TYR A 268 13.99 1.85 -6.26
CA TYR A 268 14.68 0.58 -6.49
C TYR A 268 14.10 -0.58 -5.66
N GLY A 269 14.11 -1.80 -6.21
CA GLY A 269 13.55 -2.99 -5.57
C GLY A 269 14.10 -3.23 -4.16
N VAL A 270 15.41 -3.07 -3.98
CA VAL A 270 16.08 -3.23 -2.68
C VAL A 270 15.59 -2.23 -1.61
N VAL A 271 15.22 -1.00 -1.99
CA VAL A 271 14.67 0.02 -1.07
C VAL A 271 13.26 -0.36 -0.63
N ILE A 272 12.48 -1.01 -1.51
CA ILE A 272 11.17 -1.55 -1.15
C ILE A 272 11.34 -2.69 -0.14
N HIS A 273 12.32 -3.59 -0.36
CA HIS A 273 12.68 -4.61 0.63
C HIS A 273 13.11 -4.00 1.97
N ALA A 274 13.88 -2.92 1.97
CA ALA A 274 14.28 -2.19 3.18
C ALA A 274 13.07 -1.61 3.93
N ASN A 275 12.08 -1.03 3.22
CA ASN A 275 10.83 -0.53 3.82
C ASN A 275 9.98 -1.64 4.43
N VAL A 276 9.86 -2.79 3.75
CA VAL A 276 9.19 -3.96 4.28
C VAL A 276 9.90 -4.48 5.52
N LEU A 277 11.23 -4.57 5.47
CA LEU A 277 12.04 -5.01 6.59
C LEU A 277 11.87 -4.07 7.80
N ASN A 278 11.91 -2.75 7.59
CA ASN A 278 11.61 -1.76 8.63
C ASN A 278 10.23 -1.96 9.26
N MET A 279 9.22 -2.25 8.43
CA MET A 279 7.87 -2.55 8.92
C MET A 279 7.85 -3.79 9.82
N LEU A 280 8.58 -4.85 9.44
CA LEU A 280 8.69 -6.09 10.21
C LEU A 280 9.47 -5.91 11.52
N THR A 281 10.66 -5.28 11.47
CA THR A 281 11.54 -5.10 12.63
C THR A 281 10.92 -4.18 13.68
N GLN A 282 10.22 -3.12 13.26
CA GLN A 282 9.54 -2.19 14.18
C GLN A 282 8.09 -2.61 14.52
N SER A 283 7.61 -3.73 14.00
CA SER A 283 6.20 -4.15 14.10
C SER A 283 5.20 -3.04 13.73
N SER A 284 5.54 -2.22 12.73
CA SER A 284 4.81 -0.99 12.38
C SER A 284 3.73 -1.19 11.32
N PHE A 285 2.91 -2.23 11.50
CA PHE A 285 1.86 -2.63 10.56
C PHE A 285 0.70 -1.64 10.47
N ILE A 286 0.16 -1.47 9.26
CA ILE A 286 -1.05 -0.68 9.02
C ILE A 286 -2.29 -1.57 9.17
N LYS A 287 -3.16 -1.23 10.12
CA LYS A 287 -4.41 -1.93 10.37
C LYS A 287 -5.49 -1.47 9.40
N ARG A 288 -5.95 -2.36 8.52
CA ARG A 288 -7.11 -2.09 7.65
C ARG A 288 -8.42 -2.23 8.43
N LEU A 289 -9.32 -1.26 8.28
CA LEU A 289 -10.67 -1.39 8.82
C LEU A 289 -11.45 -2.49 8.08
N PRO A 290 -12.18 -3.36 8.81
CA PRO A 290 -13.12 -4.29 8.21
C PRO A 290 -14.14 -3.57 7.33
N ARG A 291 -14.49 -4.18 6.17
CA ARG A 291 -15.46 -3.60 5.22
C ARG A 291 -16.80 -3.27 5.88
N PHE A 292 -17.27 -4.12 6.80
CA PHE A 292 -18.50 -3.87 7.54
C PHE A 292 -18.49 -2.53 8.29
N ILE A 293 -17.38 -2.19 8.97
CA ILE A 293 -17.24 -0.91 9.68
C ILE A 293 -17.24 0.25 8.68
N VAL A 294 -16.57 0.10 7.54
CA VAL A 294 -16.56 1.12 6.48
C VAL A 294 -17.98 1.39 5.94
N TYR A 295 -18.78 0.35 5.67
CA TYR A 295 -20.16 0.54 5.21
C TYR A 295 -21.08 1.08 6.30
N LEU A 296 -20.87 0.70 7.57
CA LEU A 296 -21.59 1.30 8.69
C LEU A 296 -21.30 2.80 8.80
N MET A 297 -20.03 3.20 8.67
CA MET A 297 -19.64 4.61 8.61
C MET A 297 -20.25 5.32 7.38
N ALA A 298 -20.24 4.68 6.22
CA ALA A 298 -20.87 5.21 5.01
C ALA A 298 -22.37 5.46 5.24
N PHE A 299 -23.07 4.53 5.89
CA PHE A 299 -24.48 4.68 6.21
C PHE A 299 -24.72 5.85 7.16
N ALA A 300 -23.95 5.93 8.25
CA ALA A 300 -24.08 7.01 9.23
C ALA A 300 -23.80 8.38 8.62
N ILE A 301 -22.69 8.52 7.87
CA ILE A 301 -22.31 9.77 7.22
C ILE A 301 -23.36 10.17 6.19
N CYS A 302 -23.75 9.26 5.29
CA CYS A 302 -24.80 9.51 4.29
C CYS A 302 -26.11 9.98 4.95
N PHE A 303 -26.53 9.33 6.04
CA PHE A 303 -27.70 9.74 6.82
C PHE A 303 -27.60 11.19 7.33
N PHE A 304 -26.47 11.55 7.96
CA PHE A 304 -26.28 12.92 8.46
C PHE A 304 -26.22 13.94 7.32
N VAL A 305 -25.60 13.60 6.20
CA VAL A 305 -25.52 14.45 5.01
C VAL A 305 -26.92 14.70 4.45
N ILE A 306 -27.68 13.63 4.20
CA ILE A 306 -29.06 13.74 3.70
C ILE A 306 -29.91 14.59 4.65
N MET A 307 -29.80 14.36 5.96
CA MET A 307 -30.55 15.13 6.95
C MET A 307 -30.24 16.64 6.89
N ILE A 308 -28.96 17.02 6.73
CA ILE A 308 -28.54 18.42 6.61
C ILE A 308 -29.06 19.01 5.29
N VAL A 309 -28.88 18.29 4.17
CA VAL A 309 -29.27 18.76 2.84
C VAL A 309 -30.78 18.91 2.72
N MET A 310 -31.58 17.99 3.25
CA MET A 310 -33.05 18.10 3.29
C MET A 310 -33.51 19.37 4.05
N ARG A 311 -32.78 19.80 5.10
CA ARG A 311 -33.10 21.06 5.79
C ARG A 311 -32.84 22.29 4.92
N ILE A 312 -31.82 22.23 4.07
CA ILE A 312 -31.44 23.32 3.16
C ILE A 312 -32.42 23.38 1.98
N TYR A 313 -32.82 22.23 1.45
CA TYR A 313 -33.76 22.10 0.32
C TYR A 313 -35.01 22.97 0.47
N LYS A 314 -35.57 23.03 1.68
CA LYS A 314 -36.82 23.75 1.96
C LYS A 314 -36.68 25.29 1.93
N LYS A 315 -35.46 25.86 1.86
CA LYS A 315 -35.26 27.32 1.96
C LYS A 315 -35.17 28.05 0.61
N SER A 316 -34.59 27.47 -0.43
CA SER A 316 -34.43 28.11 -1.76
C SER A 316 -33.92 27.12 -2.82
N ASN A 317 -34.54 27.09 -4.00
CA ASN A 317 -34.24 26.12 -5.06
C ASN A 317 -32.88 26.36 -5.75
N LEU A 318 -32.53 27.62 -6.08
CA LEU A 318 -31.25 27.93 -6.76
C LEU A 318 -30.05 27.86 -5.80
N ALA A 319 -30.21 28.36 -4.58
CA ALA A 319 -29.15 28.29 -3.58
C ALA A 319 -28.86 26.84 -3.16
N TYR A 320 -29.86 25.96 -3.23
CA TYR A 320 -29.72 24.55 -2.92
C TYR A 320 -28.72 23.84 -3.84
N ASP A 321 -28.85 24.00 -5.16
CA ASP A 321 -28.00 23.30 -6.13
C ASP A 321 -26.51 23.63 -5.95
N ILE A 322 -26.18 24.92 -5.74
CA ILE A 322 -24.80 25.35 -5.48
C ILE A 322 -24.34 24.90 -4.09
N THR A 323 -25.18 25.09 -3.05
CA THR A 323 -24.82 24.77 -1.67
C THR A 323 -24.52 23.29 -1.50
N ILE A 324 -25.24 22.41 -2.18
CA ILE A 324 -24.99 20.98 -2.17
C ILE A 324 -23.60 20.64 -2.70
N LYS A 325 -23.22 21.18 -3.86
CA LYS A 325 -21.93 20.84 -4.48
C LYS A 325 -20.78 21.33 -3.60
N VAL A 326 -20.96 22.48 -2.92
CA VAL A 326 -20.02 22.97 -1.90
C VAL A 326 -19.97 22.03 -0.69
N ILE A 327 -21.11 21.61 -0.14
CA ILE A 327 -21.16 20.65 0.98
C ILE A 327 -20.46 19.34 0.62
N GLN A 328 -20.74 18.82 -0.58
CA GLN A 328 -20.14 17.60 -1.10
C GLN A 328 -18.61 17.71 -1.19
N LEU A 329 -18.10 18.83 -1.70
CA LEU A 329 -16.66 19.10 -1.77
C LEU A 329 -16.05 19.18 -0.37
N VAL A 330 -16.64 19.97 0.53
CA VAL A 330 -16.16 20.15 1.91
C VAL A 330 -16.11 18.82 2.66
N ILE A 331 -17.16 18.01 2.56
CA ILE A 331 -17.19 16.68 3.17
C ILE A 331 -16.09 15.81 2.58
N SER A 332 -15.91 15.81 1.26
CA SER A 332 -14.86 15.02 0.60
C SER A 332 -13.47 15.38 1.11
N VAL A 333 -13.17 16.68 1.27
CA VAL A 333 -11.90 17.18 1.81
C VAL A 333 -11.73 16.78 3.28
N ILE A 334 -12.75 16.94 4.11
CA ILE A 334 -12.71 16.56 5.54
C ILE A 334 -12.47 15.05 5.68
N LEU A 335 -13.13 14.23 4.85
CA LEU A 335 -13.01 12.77 4.90
C LEU A 335 -11.62 12.30 4.48
N LEU A 336 -11.06 12.93 3.43
CA LEU A 336 -9.70 12.68 2.99
C LEU A 336 -8.68 13.08 4.06
N TYR A 337 -8.83 14.26 4.66
CA TYR A 337 -7.99 14.71 5.76
C TYR A 337 -8.05 13.76 6.95
N ALA A 338 -9.25 13.35 7.37
CA ALA A 338 -9.45 12.37 8.44
C ALA A 338 -8.77 11.02 8.09
N ALA A 339 -8.84 10.58 6.83
CA ALA A 339 -8.16 9.38 6.37
C ALA A 339 -6.63 9.51 6.46
N PHE A 340 -6.05 10.67 6.15
CA PHE A 340 -4.62 10.92 6.34
C PHE A 340 -4.21 10.89 7.81
N VAL A 341 -5.02 11.49 8.70
CA VAL A 341 -4.77 11.44 10.15
C VAL A 341 -4.80 10.00 10.67
N LEU A 342 -5.80 9.22 10.26
CA LEU A 342 -5.88 7.79 10.61
C LEU A 342 -4.68 7.01 10.07
N LEU A 343 -4.25 7.29 8.84
CA LEU A 343 -3.11 6.62 8.24
C LEU A 343 -1.80 6.95 8.96
N LYS A 344 -1.62 8.19 9.43
CA LYS A 344 -0.52 8.57 10.32
C LYS A 344 -0.53 7.77 11.64
N MET A 345 -1.72 7.41 12.13
CA MET A 345 -1.92 6.50 13.27
C MET A 345 -1.87 5.00 12.87
N ARG A 346 -1.41 4.67 11.65
CA ARG A 346 -1.31 3.32 11.10
C ARG A 346 -2.66 2.61 10.95
N VAL A 347 -3.71 3.37 10.66
CA VAL A 347 -5.07 2.88 10.42
C VAL A 347 -5.50 3.23 9.00
N TYR A 348 -5.75 2.21 8.18
CA TYR A 348 -6.22 2.38 6.80
C TYR A 348 -7.74 2.25 6.72
N ILE A 349 -8.38 3.27 6.15
CA ILE A 349 -9.81 3.29 5.83
C ILE A 349 -9.99 3.44 4.32
N ASN A 350 -10.82 2.59 3.71
CA ASN A 350 -11.21 2.78 2.31
C ASN A 350 -12.30 3.87 2.25
N THR A 351 -11.92 5.06 1.78
CA THR A 351 -12.81 6.23 1.72
C THR A 351 -13.79 6.19 0.55
N ALA A 352 -13.50 5.42 -0.52
CA ALA A 352 -14.29 5.44 -1.75
C ALA A 352 -15.77 5.09 -1.55
N PRO A 353 -16.14 4.00 -0.82
CA PRO A 353 -17.55 3.69 -0.57
C PRO A 353 -18.27 4.81 0.20
N ILE A 354 -17.59 5.43 1.17
CA ILE A 354 -18.17 6.49 1.99
C ILE A 354 -18.46 7.73 1.14
N LEU A 355 -17.51 8.12 0.29
CA LEU A 355 -17.67 9.25 -0.63
C LEU A 355 -18.78 8.95 -1.65
N ILE A 356 -18.70 7.84 -2.39
CA ILE A 356 -19.67 7.49 -3.44
C ILE A 356 -21.10 7.44 -2.89
N ILE A 357 -21.31 6.76 -1.76
CA ILE A 357 -22.64 6.65 -1.14
C ILE A 357 -23.15 7.99 -0.63
N SER A 358 -22.27 8.85 -0.11
CA SER A 358 -22.67 10.18 0.36
C SER A 358 -23.04 11.09 -0.81
N VAL A 359 -22.29 11.05 -1.91
CA VAL A 359 -22.58 11.78 -3.15
C VAL A 359 -23.90 11.31 -3.75
N LEU A 360 -24.06 10.01 -3.93
CA LEU A 360 -25.29 9.43 -4.46
C LEU A 360 -26.48 9.75 -3.55
N GLY A 361 -26.29 9.72 -2.23
CA GLY A 361 -27.34 9.99 -1.26
C GLY A 361 -27.96 11.38 -1.38
N ILE A 362 -27.14 12.38 -1.71
CA ILE A 362 -27.60 13.74 -1.99
C ILE A 362 -28.52 13.76 -3.22
N GLU A 363 -28.09 13.15 -4.33
CA GLU A 363 -28.88 13.11 -5.58
C GLU A 363 -30.20 12.34 -5.37
N MET A 364 -30.20 11.33 -4.49
CA MET A 364 -31.39 10.55 -4.16
C MET A 364 -32.48 11.35 -3.42
N ILE A 365 -32.19 12.53 -2.88
CA ILE A 365 -33.18 13.35 -2.15
C ILE A 365 -34.33 13.77 -3.07
N GLU A 366 -34.03 14.14 -4.32
CA GLU A 366 -35.06 14.55 -5.28
C GLU A 366 -35.96 13.38 -5.65
N TYR A 367 -35.37 12.22 -5.98
CA TYR A 367 -36.11 10.99 -6.25
C TYR A 367 -36.96 10.53 -5.05
N TYR A 368 -36.43 10.70 -3.84
CA TYR A 368 -37.19 10.45 -2.60
C TYR A 368 -38.38 11.40 -2.46
N GLY A 369 -38.22 12.67 -2.86
CA GLY A 369 -39.31 13.65 -2.95
C GLY A 369 -40.46 13.16 -3.82
N TYR A 370 -40.18 12.75 -5.06
CA TYR A 370 -41.20 12.20 -5.96
C TYR A 370 -41.88 10.94 -5.39
N LEU A 371 -41.12 10.04 -4.77
CA LEU A 371 -41.66 8.85 -4.13
C LEU A 371 -42.64 9.22 -3.01
N VAL A 372 -42.25 10.16 -2.16
CA VAL A 372 -43.07 10.64 -1.06
C VAL A 372 -44.33 11.35 -1.54
N GLU A 373 -44.27 12.15 -2.60
CA GLU A 373 -45.45 12.77 -3.21
C GLU A 373 -46.45 11.73 -3.69
N TYR A 374 -45.97 10.68 -4.37
CA TYR A 374 -46.80 9.55 -4.78
C TYR A 374 -47.45 8.85 -3.58
N LEU A 375 -46.66 8.56 -2.54
CA LEU A 375 -47.16 7.93 -1.31
C LEU A 375 -48.15 8.82 -0.55
N ASN A 376 -47.98 10.15 -0.60
CA ASN A 376 -48.92 11.09 -0.01
C ASN A 376 -50.27 11.07 -0.73
N LYS A 377 -50.25 11.16 -2.07
CA LYS A 377 -51.47 11.12 -2.89
C LYS A 377 -52.27 9.82 -2.69
N LYS A 378 -51.57 8.67 -2.56
CA LYS A 378 -52.21 7.35 -2.47
C LYS A 378 -52.57 6.91 -1.05
N PHE A 379 -51.72 7.23 -0.07
CA PHE A 379 -51.82 6.70 1.31
C PHE A 379 -51.85 7.77 2.40
N LYS A 380 -51.94 9.06 2.04
CA LYS A 380 -51.86 10.20 2.97
C LYS A 380 -50.58 10.20 3.82
N TRP A 381 -49.49 9.67 3.28
CA TRP A 381 -48.18 9.63 3.92
C TRP A 381 -47.68 11.05 4.22
N LYS A 382 -47.45 11.39 5.49
CA LYS A 382 -46.87 12.68 5.88
C LYS A 382 -45.35 12.63 5.69
N SER A 383 -44.73 13.71 5.24
CA SER A 383 -43.28 13.82 5.08
C SER A 383 -42.79 15.23 5.39
N TYR A 384 -41.52 15.35 5.77
CA TYR A 384 -40.81 16.59 5.97
C TYR A 384 -40.66 17.41 4.68
N LEU A 385 -40.51 16.73 3.53
CA LEU A 385 -40.31 17.35 2.22
C LEU A 385 -41.61 17.91 1.61
N LEU A 386 -42.78 17.53 2.14
CA LEU A 386 -44.05 18.06 1.68
C LEU A 386 -44.36 19.37 2.43
N ASP A 387 -44.85 20.37 1.70
CA ASP A 387 -45.20 21.69 2.27
C ASP A 387 -46.50 21.69 3.10
N SER A 388 -47.08 20.52 3.38
CA SER A 388 -48.34 20.38 4.13
C SER A 388 -48.16 20.22 5.65
N LEU A 389 -47.28 21.02 6.27
CA LEU A 389 -47.13 21.09 7.73
C LEU A 389 -47.07 22.49 8.35
#